data_AF-A0A820DZA7-F1
#
_entry.id   AF-A0A820DZA7-F1
#
_cell.length_a   1.000
_cell.length_b   1.000
_cell.length_c   1.000
_cell.angle_alpha   90.00
_cell.angle_beta   90.00
_cell.angle_gamma   90.00
#
_symmetry.space_group_name_H-M   'P 1'
#
loop_
_entity.id
_entity.type
_entity.pdbx_description
1 polymer ?
#
loop_
_entity_poly.entity_id
_entity_poly.type
_entity_poly.pdbx_seq_one_letter_code
_entity_poly.pdbx_strand_id
1 'polypeptide(L)'
;MRFESLPNELLLDLFEYIDVIHLFHAFHSLNARFDKLLFTRLHAFDLDFRSISKYNFDNFCQQYLPNITQQIKSLHLSDNEETPNLSKLFLSYGFTINKFVNLKSFSLYNIQSFDIFNQLIIQCIRLPYLTHLHMIKCFFNYRDNEIQYLMNNIWRLPKLTHCILDQVTSRKMRLFDISIVSTSIKCLTFKKITCDFRDLSHIFEYTSCLEQLSINLIYGFPNQQLQSPIYSTISLKVLYHGCMEVLINLFQNLPNLIHLTLETFDMYCDGYEWEKIL
;
A
#
# COMPACT_ATOMS: atom_id res chain seq x y z
N MET A 1 -7.08 -44.78 3.59
CA MET A 1 -7.99 -43.62 3.59
C MET A 1 -7.88 -42.92 2.25
N ARG A 2 -9.00 -42.56 1.61
CA ARG A 2 -8.94 -41.70 0.41
C ARG A 2 -9.03 -40.25 0.86
N PHE A 3 -8.29 -39.36 0.22
CA PHE A 3 -8.33 -37.92 0.51
C PHE A 3 -9.77 -37.35 0.38
N GLU A 4 -10.52 -37.86 -0.60
CA GLU A 4 -11.93 -37.54 -0.83
C GLU A 4 -12.86 -37.92 0.34
N SER A 5 -12.41 -38.80 1.25
CA SER A 5 -13.19 -39.21 2.41
C SER A 5 -13.10 -38.22 3.57
N LEU A 6 -12.20 -37.24 3.50
CA LEU A 6 -12.06 -36.23 4.55
C LEU A 6 -13.33 -35.36 4.64
N PRO A 7 -13.76 -34.92 5.84
CA PRO A 7 -14.80 -33.92 6.03
C PRO A 7 -14.47 -32.58 5.34
N ASN A 8 -15.51 -31.79 5.04
CA ASN A 8 -15.33 -30.50 4.36
C ASN A 8 -14.49 -29.53 5.21
N GLU A 9 -14.67 -29.58 6.52
CA GLU A 9 -14.00 -28.75 7.52
C GLU A 9 -12.49 -28.99 7.46
N LEU A 10 -12.06 -30.26 7.50
CA LEU A 10 -10.64 -30.61 7.40
C LEU A 10 -10.04 -30.21 6.05
N LEU A 11 -10.81 -30.32 4.96
CA LEU A 11 -10.33 -29.88 3.64
C LEU A 11 -10.16 -28.36 3.58
N LEU A 12 -11.11 -27.61 4.16
CA LEU A 12 -11.02 -26.16 4.24
C LEU A 12 -9.84 -25.71 5.10
N ASP A 13 -9.60 -26.38 6.23
CA ASP A 13 -8.43 -26.14 7.08
C ASP A 13 -7.12 -26.41 6.32
N LEU A 14 -7.03 -27.51 5.57
CA LEU A 14 -5.85 -27.80 4.75
C LEU A 14 -5.64 -26.74 3.66
N PHE A 15 -6.72 -26.26 3.06
CA PHE A 15 -6.63 -25.21 2.05
C PHE A 15 -6.08 -23.90 2.64
N GLU A 16 -6.09 -23.68 3.97
CA GLU A 16 -5.53 -22.47 4.62
C GLU A 16 -4.04 -22.31 4.40
N TYR A 17 -3.34 -23.40 4.15
CA TYR A 17 -1.91 -23.42 3.97
C TYR A 17 -1.48 -23.40 2.51
N ILE A 18 -2.42 -23.35 1.56
CA ILE A 18 -2.15 -23.44 0.12
C ILE A 18 -2.66 -22.18 -0.57
N ASP A 19 -1.80 -21.60 -1.41
CA ASP A 19 -2.14 -20.46 -2.25
C ASP A 19 -3.28 -20.78 -3.24
N VAL A 20 -4.11 -19.78 -3.54
CA VAL A 20 -5.31 -19.93 -4.35
C VAL A 20 -5.02 -20.45 -5.76
N ILE A 21 -3.91 -20.03 -6.39
CA ILE A 21 -3.56 -20.49 -7.74
C ILE A 21 -3.26 -21.99 -7.71
N HIS A 22 -2.51 -22.44 -6.69
CA HIS A 22 -2.21 -23.86 -6.50
C HIS A 22 -3.45 -24.68 -6.15
N LEU A 23 -4.36 -24.12 -5.33
CA LEU A 23 -5.63 -24.78 -5.02
C LEU A 23 -6.48 -25.02 -6.26
N PHE A 24 -6.64 -24.00 -7.11
CA PHE A 24 -7.38 -24.15 -8.36
C PHE A 24 -6.69 -25.15 -9.28
N HIS A 25 -5.38 -25.04 -9.47
CA HIS A 25 -4.64 -25.96 -10.32
C HIS A 25 -4.74 -27.43 -9.83
N ALA A 26 -4.74 -27.66 -8.52
CA ALA A 26 -4.75 -29.01 -7.95
C ALA A 26 -6.16 -29.62 -7.85
N PHE A 27 -7.17 -28.83 -7.48
CA PHE A 27 -8.48 -29.36 -7.07
C PHE A 27 -9.64 -28.99 -8.00
N HIS A 28 -9.48 -28.00 -8.87
CA HIS A 28 -10.56 -27.61 -9.76
C HIS A 28 -10.84 -28.71 -10.78
N SER A 29 -12.13 -28.91 -11.10
CA SER A 29 -12.60 -29.93 -12.04
C SER A 29 -12.28 -31.38 -11.64
N LEU A 30 -11.79 -31.66 -10.42
CA LEU A 30 -11.65 -33.03 -9.93
C LEU A 30 -13.02 -33.66 -9.62
N ASN A 31 -13.88 -32.92 -8.94
CA ASN A 31 -15.30 -33.25 -8.75
C ASN A 31 -16.08 -32.03 -8.22
N ALA A 32 -17.41 -32.09 -8.34
CA ALA A 32 -18.30 -31.00 -7.93
C ALA A 32 -18.19 -30.61 -6.46
N ARG A 33 -17.79 -31.54 -5.57
CA ARG A 33 -17.59 -31.23 -4.15
C ARG A 33 -16.37 -30.33 -3.97
N PHE A 34 -15.24 -30.66 -4.58
CA PHE A 34 -14.04 -29.82 -4.51
C PHE A 34 -14.26 -28.46 -5.16
N ASP A 35 -14.93 -28.40 -6.32
CA ASP A 35 -15.27 -27.13 -6.94
C ASP A 35 -16.10 -26.26 -5.98
N LYS A 36 -17.15 -26.82 -5.38
CA LYS A 36 -17.96 -26.10 -4.39
C LYS A 36 -17.12 -25.62 -3.21
N LEU A 37 -16.18 -26.43 -2.71
CA LEU A 37 -15.30 -26.03 -1.60
C LEU A 37 -14.35 -24.91 -1.99
N LEU A 38 -13.75 -24.96 -3.18
CA LEU A 38 -12.91 -23.89 -3.72
C LEU A 38 -13.69 -22.58 -3.76
N PHE A 39 -14.90 -22.59 -4.32
CA PHE A 39 -15.74 -21.38 -4.39
C PHE A 39 -16.27 -20.91 -3.03
N THR A 40 -16.54 -21.81 -2.09
CA THR A 40 -16.95 -21.45 -0.72
C THR A 40 -15.84 -20.69 0.01
N ARG A 41 -14.60 -21.11 -0.20
CA ARG A 41 -13.42 -20.49 0.38
C ARG A 41 -13.09 -19.12 -0.26
N LEU A 42 -13.58 -18.86 -1.48
CA LEU A 42 -13.25 -17.63 -2.21
C LEU A 42 -13.67 -16.33 -1.55
N HIS A 43 -14.64 -16.37 -0.63
CA HIS A 43 -15.01 -15.20 0.16
C HIS A 43 -13.86 -14.67 1.06
N ALA A 44 -12.73 -15.37 1.17
CA ALA A 44 -11.61 -14.99 2.03
C ALA A 44 -10.24 -14.87 1.32
N PHE A 45 -10.12 -15.01 0.00
CA PHE A 45 -8.79 -15.03 -0.62
C PHE A 45 -8.16 -13.66 -0.89
N ASP A 46 -6.85 -13.68 -0.69
CA ASP A 46 -5.88 -12.77 -1.25
C ASP A 46 -5.32 -13.42 -2.52
N LEU A 47 -5.47 -12.75 -3.67
CA LEU A 47 -4.92 -13.21 -4.93
C LEU A 47 -3.52 -12.62 -5.10
N ASP A 48 -2.50 -13.47 -5.03
CA ASP A 48 -1.11 -13.04 -5.05
C ASP A 48 -0.37 -13.51 -6.31
N PHE A 49 -0.03 -12.55 -7.19
CA PHE A 49 0.75 -12.80 -8.40
C PHE A 49 2.22 -12.43 -8.28
N ARG A 50 2.76 -12.25 -7.06
CA ARG A 50 4.16 -11.83 -6.86
C ARG A 50 5.21 -12.86 -7.23
N SER A 51 4.88 -14.14 -7.18
CA SER A 51 5.81 -15.26 -7.42
C SER A 51 5.22 -16.30 -8.37
N ILE A 52 4.21 -15.90 -9.15
CA ILE A 52 3.57 -16.79 -10.12
C ILE A 52 4.46 -16.92 -11.35
N SER A 53 4.55 -18.12 -11.94
CA SER A 53 5.19 -18.27 -13.25
C SER A 53 4.28 -17.71 -14.35
N LYS A 54 4.85 -17.27 -15.47
CA LYS A 54 4.05 -16.80 -16.62
C LYS A 54 3.02 -17.86 -17.08
N TYR A 55 3.44 -19.13 -17.17
CA TYR A 55 2.55 -20.21 -17.59
C TYR A 55 1.34 -20.36 -16.65
N ASN A 56 1.57 -20.35 -15.33
CA ASN A 56 0.49 -20.45 -14.36
C ASN A 56 -0.40 -19.20 -14.38
N PHE A 57 0.18 -18.02 -14.59
CA PHE A 57 -0.55 -16.77 -14.73
C PHE A 57 -1.49 -16.80 -15.93
N ASP A 58 -0.97 -17.15 -17.11
CA ASP A 58 -1.74 -17.21 -18.35
C ASP A 58 -2.90 -18.20 -18.19
N ASN A 59 -2.62 -19.39 -17.65
CA ASN A 59 -3.61 -20.44 -17.43
C ASN A 59 -4.70 -19.99 -16.43
N PHE A 60 -4.30 -19.46 -15.28
CA PHE A 60 -5.23 -19.00 -14.24
C PHE A 60 -6.10 -17.85 -14.72
N CYS A 61 -5.51 -16.88 -15.43
CA CYS A 61 -6.20 -15.75 -16.00
C CYS A 61 -7.23 -16.15 -17.04
N GLN A 62 -6.93 -17.15 -17.88
CA GLN A 62 -7.86 -17.59 -18.93
C GLN A 62 -8.97 -18.49 -18.39
N GLN A 63 -8.66 -19.39 -17.45
CA GLN A 63 -9.60 -20.42 -17.01
C GLN A 63 -10.45 -20.01 -15.81
N TYR A 64 -9.87 -19.32 -14.82
CA TYR A 64 -10.49 -19.18 -13.49
C TYR A 64 -10.81 -17.73 -13.13
N LEU A 65 -9.88 -16.81 -13.36
CA LEU A 65 -9.99 -15.41 -12.92
C LEU A 65 -11.31 -14.72 -13.34
N PRO A 66 -11.83 -14.88 -14.58
CA PRO A 66 -13.08 -14.23 -15.02
C PRO A 66 -14.27 -14.54 -14.11
N ASN A 67 -14.33 -15.76 -13.57
CA ASN A 67 -15.45 -16.26 -12.77
C ASN A 67 -15.38 -15.86 -11.30
N ILE A 68 -14.22 -15.38 -10.84
CA ILE A 68 -13.95 -15.13 -9.41
C ILE A 68 -13.61 -13.66 -9.11
N THR A 69 -13.53 -12.79 -10.13
CA THR A 69 -13.19 -11.36 -9.97
C THR A 69 -13.95 -10.64 -8.85
N GLN A 70 -15.25 -10.92 -8.71
CA GLN A 70 -16.10 -10.28 -7.70
C GLN A 70 -15.87 -10.80 -6.28
N GLN A 71 -15.15 -11.91 -6.10
CA GLN A 71 -14.98 -12.56 -4.80
C GLN A 71 -13.65 -12.16 -4.13
N ILE A 72 -12.72 -11.61 -4.92
CA ILE A 72 -11.37 -11.25 -4.51
C ILE A 72 -11.39 -9.99 -3.65
N LYS A 73 -10.77 -10.09 -2.45
CA LYS A 73 -10.67 -9.00 -1.48
C LYS A 73 -9.30 -8.34 -1.44
N SER A 74 -8.23 -9.08 -1.73
CA SER A 74 -6.89 -8.52 -1.92
C SER A 74 -6.31 -8.96 -3.25
N LEU A 75 -5.59 -8.06 -3.91
CA LEU A 75 -4.89 -8.33 -5.16
C LEU A 75 -3.45 -7.82 -5.06
N HIS A 76 -2.49 -8.68 -5.37
CA HIS A 76 -1.08 -8.31 -5.47
C HIS A 76 -0.61 -8.52 -6.91
N LEU A 77 -0.18 -7.43 -7.57
CA LEU A 77 0.44 -7.48 -8.90
C LEU A 77 1.92 -7.15 -8.78
N SER A 78 2.76 -7.86 -9.53
CA SER A 78 4.21 -7.64 -9.54
C SER A 78 4.80 -7.75 -10.93
N ASP A 79 5.65 -6.79 -11.30
CA ASP A 79 6.54 -6.89 -12.47
C ASP A 79 7.96 -7.25 -12.00
N ASN A 80 8.13 -8.43 -11.41
CA ASN A 80 9.44 -8.90 -10.94
C ASN A 80 10.30 -9.42 -12.11
N GLU A 81 11.51 -9.89 -11.80
CA GLU A 81 12.44 -10.43 -12.80
C GLU A 81 11.95 -11.72 -13.47
N GLU A 82 11.17 -12.54 -12.76
CA GLU A 82 10.64 -13.82 -13.26
C GLU A 82 9.43 -13.64 -14.20
N THR A 83 8.60 -12.62 -13.93
CA THR A 83 7.42 -12.24 -14.73
C THR A 83 7.41 -10.74 -15.01
N PRO A 84 8.32 -10.26 -15.87
CA PRO A 84 8.36 -8.85 -16.23
C PRO A 84 7.10 -8.47 -17.02
N ASN A 85 6.57 -7.27 -16.77
CA ASN A 85 5.38 -6.72 -17.42
C ASN A 85 4.08 -7.53 -17.19
N LEU A 86 3.99 -8.32 -16.12
CA LEU A 86 2.77 -9.03 -15.74
C LEU A 86 1.59 -8.06 -15.58
N SER A 87 1.81 -6.87 -15.02
CA SER A 87 0.78 -5.82 -14.88
C SER A 87 0.21 -5.38 -16.23
N LYS A 88 1.07 -5.26 -17.25
CA LYS A 88 0.66 -4.95 -18.63
C LYS A 88 -0.08 -6.13 -19.27
N LEU A 89 0.39 -7.36 -19.03
CA LEU A 89 -0.25 -8.57 -19.53
C LEU A 89 -1.66 -8.73 -18.94
N PHE A 90 -1.80 -8.52 -17.63
CA PHE A 90 -3.07 -8.50 -16.91
C PHE A 90 -4.09 -7.56 -17.58
N LEU A 91 -3.67 -6.32 -17.87
CA LEU A 91 -4.51 -5.36 -18.58
C LEU A 91 -4.81 -5.80 -20.02
N SER A 92 -3.85 -6.40 -20.72
CA SER A 92 -4.02 -6.88 -22.10
C SER A 92 -5.02 -8.03 -22.22
N TYR A 93 -5.19 -8.83 -21.17
CA TYR A 93 -6.25 -9.85 -21.07
C TYR A 93 -7.63 -9.26 -20.81
N GLY A 94 -7.76 -7.93 -20.80
CA GLY A 94 -9.03 -7.24 -20.59
C GLY A 94 -9.46 -7.23 -19.13
N PHE A 95 -8.59 -7.58 -18.19
CA PHE A 95 -8.85 -7.36 -16.78
C PHE A 95 -8.66 -5.89 -16.44
N THR A 96 -9.65 -5.34 -15.77
CA THR A 96 -9.65 -3.98 -15.26
C THR A 96 -9.98 -4.04 -13.78
N ILE A 97 -9.29 -3.23 -12.98
CA ILE A 97 -9.36 -3.25 -11.52
C ILE A 97 -10.78 -2.95 -11.02
N ASN A 98 -11.56 -2.16 -11.77
CA ASN A 98 -12.97 -1.89 -11.48
C ASN A 98 -13.89 -3.14 -11.54
N LYS A 99 -13.46 -4.26 -12.13
CA LYS A 99 -14.22 -5.54 -12.08
C LYS A 99 -14.16 -6.21 -10.71
N PHE A 100 -13.16 -5.87 -9.90
CA PHE A 100 -12.95 -6.43 -8.57
C PHE A 100 -13.75 -5.60 -7.54
N VAL A 101 -15.07 -5.62 -7.67
CA VAL A 101 -15.98 -4.70 -6.94
C VAL A 101 -15.89 -4.82 -5.41
N ASN A 102 -15.43 -5.96 -4.89
CA ASN A 102 -15.25 -6.24 -3.47
C ASN A 102 -13.80 -6.10 -2.98
N LEU A 103 -12.91 -5.55 -3.83
CA LEU A 103 -11.51 -5.37 -3.49
C LEU A 103 -11.36 -4.36 -2.35
N LYS A 104 -10.66 -4.79 -1.31
CA LYS A 104 -10.34 -4.01 -0.10
C LYS A 104 -8.88 -3.59 -0.05
N SER A 105 -8.00 -4.44 -0.55
CA SER A 105 -6.55 -4.22 -0.56
C SER A 105 -6.00 -4.37 -1.97
N PHE A 106 -5.19 -3.42 -2.38
CA PHE A 106 -4.47 -3.50 -3.65
C PHE A 106 -3.00 -3.21 -3.44
N SER A 107 -2.15 -4.13 -3.88
CA SER A 107 -0.71 -4.00 -3.76
C SER A 107 -0.02 -4.11 -5.11
N LEU A 108 0.88 -3.18 -5.37
CA LEU A 108 1.65 -3.08 -6.59
C LEU A 108 3.14 -3.19 -6.26
N TYR A 109 3.81 -4.13 -6.90
CA TYR A 109 5.22 -4.46 -6.65
C TYR A 109 6.05 -4.30 -7.92
N ASN A 110 7.23 -3.68 -7.78
CA ASN A 110 8.23 -3.60 -8.85
C ASN A 110 7.71 -3.04 -10.19
N ILE A 111 6.60 -2.27 -10.18
CA ILE A 111 6.05 -1.71 -11.43
C ILE A 111 6.93 -0.58 -11.91
N GLN A 112 7.44 -0.72 -13.13
CA GLN A 112 8.38 0.24 -13.73
C GLN A 112 7.74 1.21 -14.73
N SER A 113 6.54 0.88 -15.22
CA SER A 113 5.81 1.73 -16.18
C SER A 113 4.87 2.68 -15.45
N PHE A 114 5.14 3.99 -15.57
CA PHE A 114 4.28 5.05 -15.02
C PHE A 114 2.86 4.96 -15.60
N ASP A 115 2.71 4.76 -16.91
CA ASP A 115 1.41 4.72 -17.58
C ASP A 115 0.54 3.59 -17.06
N ILE A 116 1.12 2.38 -16.94
CA ILE A 116 0.43 1.22 -16.40
C ILE A 116 0.05 1.45 -14.94
N PHE A 117 0.99 1.97 -14.15
CA PHE A 117 0.76 2.28 -12.74
C PHE A 117 -0.41 3.25 -12.57
N ASN A 118 -0.34 4.39 -13.26
CA ASN A 118 -1.36 5.44 -13.21
C ASN A 118 -2.72 4.94 -13.71
N GLN A 119 -2.73 4.12 -14.77
CA GLN A 119 -3.95 3.47 -15.27
C GLN A 119 -4.59 2.57 -14.20
N LEU A 120 -3.80 1.79 -13.46
CA LEU A 120 -4.29 0.94 -12.37
C LEU A 120 -4.89 1.77 -11.22
N ILE A 121 -4.22 2.86 -10.81
CA ILE A 121 -4.71 3.74 -9.75
C ILE A 121 -6.01 4.46 -10.15
N ILE A 122 -6.10 4.97 -11.38
CA ILE A 122 -7.33 5.63 -11.85
C ILE A 122 -8.53 4.67 -11.81
N GLN A 123 -8.33 3.40 -12.15
CA GLN A 123 -9.40 2.40 -12.09
C GLN A 123 -9.88 2.13 -10.65
N CYS A 124 -9.04 2.40 -9.64
CA CYS A 124 -9.38 2.23 -8.23
C CYS A 124 -10.36 3.28 -7.70
N ILE A 125 -10.50 4.44 -8.36
CA ILE A 125 -11.39 5.53 -7.90
C ILE A 125 -12.83 5.08 -7.73
N ARG A 126 -13.28 4.11 -8.54
CA ARG A 126 -14.64 3.58 -8.53
C ARG A 126 -14.84 2.40 -7.58
N LEU A 127 -13.80 1.96 -6.86
CA LEU A 127 -13.90 0.82 -5.96
C LEU A 127 -14.50 1.23 -4.61
N PRO A 128 -15.69 0.72 -4.25
CA PRO A 128 -16.42 1.19 -3.07
C PRO A 128 -15.83 0.69 -1.74
N TYR A 129 -14.98 -0.33 -1.76
CA TYR A 129 -14.43 -0.96 -0.56
C TYR A 129 -12.91 -0.89 -0.46
N LEU A 130 -12.24 -0.25 -1.42
CA LEU A 130 -10.78 -0.16 -1.42
C LEU A 130 -10.32 0.75 -0.27
N THR A 131 -9.69 0.12 0.72
CA THR A 131 -9.26 0.76 1.97
C THR A 131 -7.75 0.74 2.14
N HIS A 132 -7.05 -0.17 1.46
CA HIS A 132 -5.60 -0.34 1.57
C HIS A 132 -4.95 -0.26 0.18
N LEU A 133 -3.92 0.59 0.05
CA LEU A 133 -3.08 0.69 -1.15
C LEU A 133 -1.62 0.59 -0.76
N HIS A 134 -0.93 -0.39 -1.34
CA HIS A 134 0.49 -0.64 -1.08
C HIS A 134 1.27 -0.49 -2.40
N MET A 135 2.30 0.33 -2.37
CA MET A 135 3.20 0.57 -3.50
C MET A 135 4.61 0.26 -3.07
N ILE A 136 5.20 -0.80 -3.61
CA ILE A 136 6.45 -1.36 -3.10
C ILE A 136 7.44 -1.52 -4.25
N LYS A 137 8.59 -0.84 -4.15
CA LYS A 137 9.68 -0.89 -5.13
C LYS A 137 9.25 -0.51 -6.55
N CYS A 138 8.23 0.32 -6.70
CA CYS A 138 7.81 0.80 -8.01
C CYS A 138 8.76 1.93 -8.43
N PHE A 139 9.56 1.73 -9.48
CA PHE A 139 10.52 2.72 -9.96
C PHE A 139 10.19 3.11 -11.39
N PHE A 140 9.68 4.31 -11.60
CA PHE A 140 9.42 4.85 -12.93
C PHE A 140 10.30 6.08 -13.18
N ASN A 141 10.69 6.30 -14.44
CA ASN A 141 11.22 7.59 -14.86
C ASN A 141 10.03 8.52 -15.11
N TYR A 142 9.95 9.62 -14.37
CA TYR A 142 8.86 10.58 -14.46
C TYR A 142 9.39 12.01 -14.52
N ARG A 143 8.54 12.91 -15.03
CA ARG A 143 8.67 14.36 -14.85
C ARG A 143 7.94 14.77 -13.56
N ASP A 144 8.37 15.83 -12.90
CA ASP A 144 7.80 16.23 -11.59
C ASP A 144 6.27 16.34 -11.61
N ASN A 145 5.70 16.90 -12.69
CA ASN A 145 4.24 17.02 -12.89
C ASN A 145 3.49 15.66 -12.92
N GLU A 146 4.16 14.58 -13.35
CA GLU A 146 3.58 13.23 -13.43
C GLU A 146 3.46 12.60 -12.03
N ILE A 147 4.43 12.83 -11.15
CA ILE A 147 4.29 12.42 -9.74
C ILE A 147 3.18 13.17 -9.04
N GLN A 148 3.10 14.49 -9.25
CA GLN A 148 2.03 15.29 -8.68
C GLN A 148 0.67 14.71 -9.08
N TYR A 149 0.49 14.42 -10.37
CA TYR A 149 -0.73 13.81 -10.88
C TYR A 149 -1.01 12.46 -10.23
N LEU A 150 0.01 11.62 -10.05
CA LEU A 150 -0.13 10.31 -9.43
C LEU A 150 -0.54 10.40 -7.95
N MET A 151 0.15 11.22 -7.16
CA MET A 151 -0.17 11.41 -5.75
C MET A 151 -1.58 11.97 -5.59
N ASN A 152 -1.97 12.92 -6.44
CA ASN A 152 -3.33 13.44 -6.48
C ASN A 152 -4.37 12.34 -6.77
N ASN A 153 -4.08 11.41 -7.68
CA ASN A 153 -4.99 10.28 -7.93
C ASN A 153 -5.11 9.34 -6.73
N ILE A 154 -4.03 9.12 -5.98
CA ILE A 154 -4.06 8.33 -4.74
C ILE A 154 -4.88 9.06 -3.66
N TRP A 155 -4.65 10.37 -3.46
CA TRP A 155 -5.36 11.17 -2.45
C TRP A 155 -6.87 11.31 -2.76
N ARG A 156 -7.26 11.20 -4.04
CA ARG A 156 -8.67 11.16 -4.49
C ARG A 156 -9.40 9.86 -4.14
N LEU A 157 -8.73 8.80 -3.70
CA LEU A 157 -9.38 7.52 -3.44
C LEU A 157 -10.33 7.63 -2.24
N PRO A 158 -11.66 7.53 -2.44
CA PRO A 158 -12.65 8.03 -1.48
C PRO A 158 -12.75 7.22 -0.19
N LYS A 159 -12.29 5.96 -0.22
CA LYS A 159 -12.36 5.02 0.91
C LYS A 159 -10.99 4.55 1.38
N LEU A 160 -9.92 5.10 0.80
CA LEU A 160 -8.56 4.73 1.16
C LEU A 160 -8.26 5.20 2.58
N THR A 161 -7.96 4.27 3.48
CA THR A 161 -7.64 4.55 4.89
C THR A 161 -6.17 4.30 5.19
N HIS A 162 -5.55 3.34 4.49
CA HIS A 162 -4.17 2.93 4.68
C HIS A 162 -3.40 3.03 3.37
N CYS A 163 -2.34 3.83 3.36
CA CYS A 163 -1.47 4.01 2.21
C CYS A 163 -0.02 3.75 2.60
N ILE A 164 0.64 2.84 1.89
CA ILE A 164 2.05 2.52 2.07
C ILE A 164 2.79 2.81 0.77
N LEU A 165 3.76 3.72 0.84
CA LEU A 165 4.72 4.00 -0.21
C LEU A 165 6.09 3.52 0.26
N ASP A 166 6.59 2.43 -0.31
CA ASP A 166 7.90 1.85 0.00
C ASP A 166 8.78 1.88 -1.24
N GLN A 167 9.85 2.69 -1.20
CA GLN A 167 10.86 2.71 -2.25
C GLN A 167 10.27 3.02 -3.65
N VAL A 168 9.40 4.04 -3.73
CA VAL A 168 8.55 4.37 -4.91
C VAL A 168 9.27 5.27 -5.95
N THR A 169 10.49 5.73 -5.68
CA THR A 169 11.19 6.65 -6.60
C THR A 169 12.69 6.42 -6.61
N SER A 170 13.33 6.67 -7.76
CA SER A 170 14.79 6.70 -7.91
C SER A 170 15.40 8.08 -7.57
N ARG A 171 14.55 9.11 -7.43
CA ARG A 171 14.91 10.50 -7.08
C ARG A 171 14.22 10.92 -5.79
N LYS A 172 14.73 11.98 -5.13
CA LYS A 172 14.09 12.59 -3.97
C LYS A 172 12.66 13.02 -4.35
N MET A 173 11.65 12.35 -3.79
CA MET A 173 10.25 12.68 -4.03
C MET A 173 9.90 13.96 -3.28
N ARG A 174 9.35 14.95 -4.00
CA ARG A 174 8.82 16.19 -3.42
C ARG A 174 7.32 15.98 -3.24
N LEU A 175 6.90 15.78 -2.00
CA LEU A 175 5.50 15.55 -1.65
C LEU A 175 4.72 16.85 -1.50
N PHE A 176 5.41 17.98 -1.42
CA PHE A 176 4.81 19.30 -1.32
C PHE A 176 4.05 19.79 -2.57
N ASP A 177 3.91 18.96 -3.60
CA ASP A 177 3.16 19.33 -4.82
C ASP A 177 1.73 18.75 -4.83
N ILE A 178 1.33 17.93 -3.85
CA ILE A 178 -0.06 17.44 -3.73
C ILE A 178 -1.05 18.63 -3.69
N SER A 179 -2.11 18.59 -4.47
CA SER A 179 -3.09 19.69 -4.52
C SER A 179 -4.49 19.27 -4.10
N ILE A 180 -4.62 18.05 -3.59
CA ILE A 180 -5.90 17.43 -3.25
C ILE A 180 -5.87 16.99 -1.81
N VAL A 181 -6.85 17.46 -1.03
CA VAL A 181 -7.01 17.06 0.35
C VAL A 181 -7.67 15.69 0.40
N SER A 182 -7.00 14.72 1.03
CA SER A 182 -7.61 13.44 1.38
C SER A 182 -8.32 13.58 2.72
N THR A 183 -9.58 13.14 2.75
CA THR A 183 -10.43 13.11 3.95
C THR A 183 -10.62 11.68 4.49
N SER A 184 -9.99 10.69 3.84
CA SER A 184 -10.18 9.27 4.11
C SER A 184 -8.93 8.61 4.70
N ILE A 185 -7.73 9.06 4.31
CA ILE A 185 -6.47 8.45 4.73
C ILE A 185 -6.26 8.72 6.22
N LYS A 186 -6.06 7.63 6.98
CA LYS A 186 -5.81 7.61 8.42
C LYS A 186 -4.41 7.14 8.76
N CYS A 187 -3.87 6.20 7.98
CA CYS A 187 -2.53 5.66 8.14
C CYS A 187 -1.72 5.89 6.86
N LEU A 188 -0.61 6.60 7.00
CA LEU A 188 0.30 6.90 5.91
C LEU A 188 1.72 6.46 6.29
N THR A 189 2.34 5.65 5.44
CA THR A 189 3.68 5.13 5.67
C THR A 189 4.56 5.37 4.47
N PHE A 190 5.64 6.11 4.68
CA PHE A 190 6.74 6.31 3.74
C PHE A 190 7.95 5.49 4.21
N LYS A 191 8.30 4.44 3.47
CA LYS A 191 9.49 3.61 3.71
C LYS A 191 10.54 3.91 2.66
N LYS A 192 11.78 4.11 3.12
CA LYS A 192 12.95 4.40 2.25
C LYS A 192 12.72 5.58 1.30
N ILE A 193 11.88 6.52 1.72
CA ILE A 193 11.59 7.79 1.05
C ILE A 193 12.00 8.86 2.03
N THR A 194 12.87 9.75 1.59
CA THR A 194 13.41 10.83 2.41
C THR A 194 12.59 12.09 2.19
N CYS A 195 12.00 12.62 3.26
CA CYS A 195 11.18 13.82 3.26
C CYS A 195 11.89 14.94 4.00
N ASP A 196 11.65 16.18 3.59
CA ASP A 196 12.01 17.36 4.40
C ASP A 196 10.82 17.88 5.20
N PHE A 197 11.03 18.93 5.98
CA PHE A 197 9.98 19.49 6.83
C PHE A 197 8.85 20.18 6.04
N ARG A 198 9.11 20.60 4.79
CA ARG A 198 8.05 21.14 3.92
C ARG A 198 7.15 20.03 3.42
N ASP A 199 7.73 18.90 3.04
CA ASP A 199 6.97 17.69 2.72
C ASP A 199 6.07 17.29 3.90
N LEU A 200 6.61 17.33 5.13
CA LEU A 200 5.87 17.01 6.34
C LEU A 200 4.68 17.96 6.59
N SER A 201 4.91 19.28 6.60
CA SER A 201 3.84 20.28 6.76
C SER A 201 2.74 20.07 5.73
N HIS A 202 3.15 19.79 4.50
CA HIS A 202 2.23 19.60 3.39
C HIS A 202 1.44 18.28 3.49
N ILE A 203 2.06 17.19 3.97
CA ILE A 203 1.34 15.94 4.27
C ILE A 203 0.20 16.21 5.26
N PHE A 204 0.47 16.96 6.33
CA PHE A 204 -0.54 17.29 7.34
C PHE A 204 -1.64 18.22 6.80
N GLU A 205 -1.29 19.20 5.96
CA GLU A 205 -2.26 20.09 5.33
C GLU A 205 -3.22 19.35 4.39
N TYR A 206 -2.70 18.39 3.61
CA TYR A 206 -3.45 17.67 2.58
C TYR A 206 -3.98 16.29 3.01
N THR A 207 -3.83 15.91 4.28
CA THR A 207 -4.31 14.63 4.82
C THR A 207 -5.02 14.85 6.15
N SER A 208 -6.23 15.41 6.10
CA SER A 208 -6.89 16.00 7.28
C SER A 208 -7.30 15.01 8.36
N CYS A 209 -7.46 13.72 8.01
CA CYS A 209 -7.85 12.66 8.93
C CYS A 209 -6.68 11.76 9.35
N LEU A 210 -5.43 12.22 9.15
CA LEU A 210 -4.24 11.43 9.44
C LEU A 210 -4.09 11.18 10.95
N GLU A 211 -4.20 9.91 11.34
CA GLU A 211 -4.08 9.40 12.71
C GLU A 211 -2.69 8.81 12.96
N GLN A 212 -2.12 8.13 11.95
CA GLN A 212 -0.85 7.42 12.03
C GLN A 212 0.08 7.80 10.88
N LEU A 213 1.28 8.25 11.21
CA LEU A 213 2.31 8.61 10.24
C LEU A 213 3.61 7.85 10.51
N SER A 214 4.17 7.21 9.47
CA SER A 214 5.54 6.68 9.49
C SER A 214 6.35 7.33 8.38
N ILE A 215 7.46 7.99 8.71
CA ILE A 215 8.24 8.79 7.75
C ILE A 215 9.73 8.83 8.08
N ASN A 216 10.57 9.07 7.07
CA ASN A 216 11.99 9.39 7.25
C ASN A 216 12.21 10.87 6.93
N LEU A 217 12.62 11.64 7.93
CA LEU A 217 12.82 13.09 7.89
C LEU A 217 14.31 13.42 7.90
N ILE A 218 14.74 14.19 6.91
CA ILE A 218 16.14 14.62 6.77
C ILE A 218 16.23 16.13 6.64
N TYR A 219 17.29 16.73 7.19
CA TYR A 219 17.67 18.12 7.02
C TYR A 219 16.64 19.11 7.58
N GLY A 220 16.32 18.98 8.87
CA GLY A 220 15.63 20.04 9.60
C GLY A 220 16.55 21.24 9.77
N PHE A 221 16.28 22.35 9.08
CA PHE A 221 16.94 23.62 9.38
C PHE A 221 16.23 24.28 10.57
N PRO A 222 16.93 24.97 11.49
CA PRO A 222 16.34 25.54 12.71
C PRO A 222 15.11 26.45 12.47
N ASN A 223 15.03 27.06 11.29
CA ASN A 223 13.95 27.98 10.91
C ASN A 223 12.70 27.25 10.38
N GLN A 224 12.71 25.92 10.27
CA GLN A 224 11.56 25.14 9.81
C GLN A 224 10.69 24.79 11.01
N GLN A 225 9.48 25.34 11.00
CA GLN A 225 8.48 25.10 12.03
C GLN A 225 7.14 24.75 11.40
N LEU A 226 6.36 23.94 12.12
CA LEU A 226 4.95 23.76 11.79
C LEU A 226 4.21 25.05 12.13
N GLN A 227 3.33 25.49 11.23
CA GLN A 227 2.59 26.74 11.39
C GLN A 227 1.41 26.62 12.36
N SER A 228 0.91 25.41 12.56
CA SER A 228 -0.24 25.13 13.40
C SER A 228 -0.12 23.76 14.10
N PRO A 229 -0.72 23.62 15.30
CA PRO A 229 -0.78 22.32 15.96
C PRO A 229 -1.65 21.34 15.16
N ILE A 230 -1.20 20.09 15.11
CA ILE A 230 -1.85 18.98 14.41
C ILE A 230 -2.50 18.07 15.44
N TYR A 231 -3.83 18.12 15.51
CA TYR A 231 -4.60 17.40 16.52
C TYR A 231 -5.02 15.98 16.08
N SER A 232 -5.00 15.67 14.79
CA SER A 232 -5.48 14.38 14.27
C SER A 232 -4.52 13.23 14.56
N THR A 233 -3.21 13.51 14.62
CA THR A 233 -2.16 12.49 14.70
C THR A 233 -2.00 11.98 16.12
N ILE A 234 -2.21 10.68 16.30
CA ILE A 234 -2.07 9.98 17.59
C ILE A 234 -0.84 9.06 17.64
N SER A 235 -0.32 8.65 16.48
CA SER A 235 0.84 7.78 16.37
C SER A 235 1.82 8.30 15.34
N LEU A 236 3.09 8.41 15.74
CA LEU A 236 4.16 8.91 14.88
C LEU A 236 5.37 7.97 14.98
N LYS A 237 5.80 7.46 13.83
CA LYS A 237 7.08 6.78 13.66
C LYS A 237 7.99 7.62 12.77
N VAL A 238 9.10 8.10 13.32
CA VAL A 238 10.04 8.96 12.60
C VAL A 238 11.42 8.37 12.66
N LEU A 239 12.03 8.22 11.49
CA LEU A 239 13.47 8.14 11.33
C LEU A 239 13.98 9.56 11.10
N TYR A 240 14.76 10.12 12.02
CA TYR A 240 15.14 11.53 12.02
C TYR A 240 16.64 11.73 11.83
N HIS A 241 16.99 12.63 10.91
CA HIS A 241 18.35 13.12 10.72
C HIS A 241 18.34 14.66 10.62
N GLY A 242 18.67 15.33 11.72
CA GLY A 242 18.63 16.79 11.83
C GLY A 242 18.96 17.29 13.24
N CYS A 243 18.65 18.56 13.53
CA CYS A 243 18.91 19.16 14.84
C CYS A 243 17.74 18.96 15.83
N MET A 244 18.08 18.89 17.12
CA MET A 244 17.12 18.65 18.20
C MET A 244 16.03 19.72 18.31
N GLU A 245 16.35 20.99 18.04
CA GLU A 245 15.41 22.12 18.10
C GLU A 245 14.19 21.92 17.18
N VAL A 246 14.43 21.42 15.96
CA VAL A 246 13.36 21.15 14.97
C VAL A 246 12.52 19.96 15.39
N LEU A 247 13.14 18.95 16.01
CA LEU A 247 12.45 17.79 16.53
C LEU A 247 11.54 18.15 17.73
N ILE A 248 12.03 18.99 18.64
CA ILE A 248 11.23 19.55 19.74
C ILE A 248 10.04 20.34 19.17
N ASN A 249 10.26 21.19 18.17
CA ASN A 249 9.18 21.94 17.53
C ASN A 249 8.13 21.03 16.88
N LEU A 250 8.54 19.92 16.25
CA LEU A 250 7.62 18.93 15.71
C LEU A 250 6.67 18.38 16.79
N PHE A 251 7.24 17.93 17.89
CA PHE A 251 6.48 17.27 18.94
C PHE A 251 5.59 18.24 19.74
N GLN A 252 6.05 19.47 19.96
CA GLN A 252 5.23 20.53 20.56
C GLN A 252 3.98 20.87 19.72
N ASN A 253 4.03 20.62 18.40
CA ASN A 253 2.90 20.81 17.50
C ASN A 253 2.04 19.54 17.33
N LEU A 254 2.26 18.48 18.10
CA LEU A 254 1.48 17.24 18.07
C LEU A 254 0.85 16.94 19.45
N PRO A 255 -0.09 17.79 19.92
CA PRO A 255 -0.59 17.74 21.30
C PRO A 255 -1.34 16.45 21.66
N ASN A 256 -1.82 15.69 20.66
CA ASN A 256 -2.58 14.46 20.85
C ASN A 256 -1.73 13.20 20.58
N LEU A 257 -0.39 13.33 20.50
CA LEU A 257 0.49 12.20 20.24
C LEU A 257 0.53 11.26 21.45
N ILE A 258 0.13 10.00 21.24
CA ILE A 258 0.10 8.95 22.29
C ILE A 258 1.22 7.94 22.06
N HIS A 259 1.53 7.63 20.81
CA HIS A 259 2.53 6.63 20.44
C HIS A 259 3.65 7.27 19.61
N LEU A 260 4.87 7.27 20.14
CA LEU A 260 6.05 7.75 19.45
C LEU A 260 7.05 6.60 19.27
N THR A 261 7.51 6.40 18.04
CA THR A 261 8.72 5.63 17.73
C THR A 261 9.70 6.57 17.06
N LEU A 262 10.81 6.87 17.72
CA LEU A 262 11.83 7.76 17.22
C LEU A 262 13.14 6.99 17.06
N GLU A 263 13.67 7.00 15.84
CA GLU A 263 14.99 6.48 15.51
C GLU A 263 15.81 7.66 14.99
N THR A 264 16.96 7.93 15.59
CA THR A 264 17.81 9.10 15.27
C THR A 264 19.18 8.63 14.80
N PHE A 265 19.76 9.37 13.86
CA PHE A 265 21.17 9.20 13.48
C PHE A 265 21.98 10.41 13.90
N ASP A 266 23.12 10.17 14.53
CA ASP A 266 24.11 11.19 14.91
C ASP A 266 23.56 12.33 15.79
N MET A 267 22.51 12.05 16.57
CA MET A 267 21.92 13.01 17.51
C MET A 267 22.40 12.72 18.93
N TYR A 268 23.16 13.65 19.50
CA TYR A 268 23.60 13.60 20.90
C TYR A 268 22.66 14.46 21.72
N CYS A 269 21.86 13.85 22.59
CA CYS A 269 20.95 14.57 23.48
C CYS A 269 21.16 14.18 24.92
N ASP A 270 21.16 15.18 25.79
CA ASP A 270 21.16 14.97 27.24
C ASP A 270 19.73 14.79 27.77
N GLY A 271 19.62 14.45 29.06
CA GLY A 271 18.31 14.23 29.69
C GLY A 271 17.42 15.47 29.73
N TYR A 272 17.99 16.67 29.79
CA TYR A 272 17.23 17.93 29.84
C TYR A 272 16.62 18.26 28.47
N GLU A 273 17.30 17.91 27.39
CA GLU A 273 16.78 18.08 26.04
C GLU A 273 15.61 17.11 25.76
N TRP A 274 15.68 15.88 26.27
CA TRP A 274 14.56 14.94 26.21
C TRP A 274 13.35 15.37 27.04
N GLU A 275 13.58 16.01 28.19
CA GLU A 275 12.49 16.56 29.01
C GLU A 275 11.68 17.64 28.28
N LYS A 276 12.28 18.34 27.31
CA LYS A 276 11.56 19.33 26.47
C LYS A 276 10.66 18.70 25.40
N ILE A 277 10.79 17.40 25.16
CA ILE A 277 9.99 16.64 24.19
C ILE A 277 8.72 16.04 24.85
N LEU A 278 8.84 15.61 26.12
CA LEU A 278 7.77 15.01 26.92
C LEU A 278 6.82 16.06 27.51
#